data_AF-A0AAN1VPZ6-F1
#
_entry.id   AF-A0AAN1VPZ6-F1
#
_cell.length_a   1.000
_cell.length_b   1.000
_cell.length_c   1.000
_cell.angle_alpha   90.00
_cell.angle_beta   90.00
_cell.angle_gamma   90.00
#
_symmetry.space_group_name_H-M   'P 1'
#
loop_
_entity.id
_entity.type
_entity.pdbx_description
1 polymer ?
#
loop_
_entity_poly.entity_id
_entity_poly.type
_entity_poly.pdbx_seq_one_letter_code
_entity_poly.pdbx_strand_id
1 'polypeptide(L)'
;MRELGIRSIIRKKYRPATNHEKVESRENLLKQDFSTTSINQKWSADITYIHTQKEGWTYLASVMDLYSRKIIGYSYGKQMTTSIVVDAFYQAMQNQQLKDGKGLILQTDLGTQYTSDAFEKLLLQYHVIHSYSRKGSPYDNSGIESFHATLKKEEVYVKHYKNFDEARLALFQYINGWYNRERIHGNINYLTPQQAEDQAKMLA
;
A
#
# COMPACT_ATOMS: atom_id res chain seq x y z
N MET A 1 -16.48 18.98 17.77
CA MET A 1 -16.00 17.66 18.28
C MET A 1 -16.33 17.48 19.76
N ARG A 2 -15.86 18.35 20.67
CA ARG A 2 -16.12 18.22 22.12
C ARG A 2 -17.57 18.53 22.53
N GLU A 3 -18.19 19.54 21.92
CA GLU A 3 -19.60 19.91 22.17
C GLU A 3 -20.61 18.87 21.68
N LEU A 4 -20.24 18.06 20.68
CA LEU A 4 -21.12 17.02 20.10
C LEU A 4 -20.98 15.66 20.81
N GLY A 5 -20.18 15.56 21.87
CA GLY A 5 -19.90 14.29 22.56
C GLY A 5 -19.16 13.24 21.71
N ILE A 6 -18.65 13.63 20.54
CA ILE A 6 -17.99 12.74 19.58
C ILE A 6 -16.57 12.46 20.10
N ARG A 7 -16.28 11.19 20.32
CA ARG A 7 -14.99 10.70 20.81
C ARG A 7 -14.36 9.73 19.83
N SER A 8 -13.03 9.78 19.76
CA SER A 8 -12.25 8.86 18.95
C SER A 8 -12.38 7.43 19.48
N ILE A 9 -12.68 6.46 18.60
CA ILE A 9 -12.74 5.02 18.92
C ILE A 9 -11.32 4.40 18.97
N ILE A 10 -10.26 5.21 18.82
CA ILE A 10 -8.88 4.73 18.68
C ILE A 10 -8.38 4.06 19.97
N ARG A 11 -8.01 2.77 19.88
CA ARG A 11 -7.25 2.04 20.89
C ARG A 11 -5.74 2.09 20.59
N LYS A 12 -4.92 1.98 21.66
CA LYS A 12 -3.45 2.09 21.66
C LYS A 12 -2.76 1.22 20.60
N LYS A 13 -1.76 1.79 19.93
CA LYS A 13 -0.89 1.15 18.93
C LYS A 13 0.04 0.10 19.57
N TYR A 14 0.10 -1.10 19.00
CA TYR A 14 1.10 -2.12 19.31
C TYR A 14 2.50 -1.65 18.87
N ARG A 15 3.54 -1.93 19.66
CA ARG A 15 4.95 -1.63 19.35
C ARG A 15 5.69 -2.92 18.99
N PRO A 16 6.17 -3.10 17.75
CA PRO A 16 6.95 -4.27 17.39
C PRO A 16 8.37 -4.22 17.99
N ALA A 17 8.94 -5.40 18.26
CA ALA A 17 10.32 -5.56 18.69
C ALA A 17 11.29 -5.29 17.53
N THR A 18 12.44 -4.70 17.84
CA THR A 18 13.46 -4.31 16.85
C THR A 18 14.28 -5.53 16.44
N ASN A 19 14.38 -5.80 15.13
CA ASN A 19 15.19 -6.91 14.63
C ASN A 19 16.60 -6.42 14.23
N HIS A 20 17.65 -7.06 14.77
CA HIS A 20 19.05 -6.62 14.67
C HIS A 20 19.84 -7.27 13.51
N GLU A 21 19.19 -7.96 12.58
CA GLU A 21 19.90 -8.62 11.47
C GLU A 21 20.52 -7.62 10.49
N LYS A 22 21.76 -7.89 10.04
CA LYS A 22 22.44 -7.10 9.02
C LYS A 22 21.74 -7.34 7.67
N VAL A 23 20.88 -6.41 7.29
CA VAL A 23 20.28 -6.37 5.95
C VAL A 23 21.26 -5.63 5.04
N GLU A 24 21.63 -6.22 3.91
CA GLU A 24 22.44 -5.54 2.89
C GLU A 24 21.73 -4.26 2.43
N SER A 25 22.48 -3.16 2.38
CA SER A 25 21.96 -1.86 1.96
C SER A 25 21.67 -1.90 0.45
N ARG A 26 20.40 -1.86 0.07
CA ARG A 26 19.98 -1.65 -1.33
C ARG A 26 19.78 -0.16 -1.63
N GLU A 27 19.79 0.20 -2.91
CA GLU A 27 19.75 1.60 -3.33
C GLU A 27 18.38 2.25 -3.04
N ASN A 28 18.40 3.42 -2.39
CA ASN A 28 17.23 4.26 -2.20
C ASN A 28 17.28 5.39 -3.22
N LEU A 29 16.54 5.21 -4.32
CA LEU A 29 16.47 6.16 -5.43
C LEU A 29 15.47 7.29 -5.15
N LEU A 30 14.42 7.00 -4.39
CA LEU A 30 13.37 7.96 -4.06
C LEU A 30 13.88 9.06 -3.13
N LYS A 31 14.86 8.77 -2.25
CA LYS A 31 15.51 9.73 -1.33
C LYS A 31 14.53 10.66 -0.60
N GLN A 32 13.35 10.14 -0.24
CA GLN A 32 12.22 10.85 0.37
C GLN A 32 11.58 11.95 -0.49
N ASP A 33 11.95 12.04 -1.77
CA ASP A 33 11.23 12.85 -2.74
C ASP A 33 9.98 12.09 -3.24
N PHE A 34 8.85 12.36 -2.60
CA PHE A 34 7.54 11.86 -3.00
C PHE A 34 6.84 12.77 -4.03
N SER A 35 7.52 13.80 -4.54
CA SER A 35 6.92 14.69 -5.54
C SER A 35 6.63 13.92 -6.83
N THR A 36 5.47 14.21 -7.41
CA THR A 36 4.98 13.64 -8.66
C THR A 36 4.19 14.72 -9.39
N THR A 37 4.27 14.73 -10.71
CA THR A 37 3.52 15.67 -11.56
C THR A 37 2.35 15.00 -12.27
N SER A 38 2.37 13.67 -12.38
CA SER A 38 1.31 12.86 -12.95
C SER A 38 1.31 11.45 -12.34
N ILE A 39 0.27 10.68 -12.62
CA ILE A 39 0.15 9.27 -12.24
C ILE A 39 1.27 8.41 -12.86
N ASN A 40 1.55 7.26 -12.25
CA ASN A 40 2.47 6.24 -12.77
C ASN A 40 3.94 6.67 -12.88
N GLN A 41 4.34 7.71 -12.14
CA GLN A 41 5.74 8.10 -11.99
C GLN A 41 6.40 7.39 -10.80
N LYS A 42 5.68 7.33 -9.67
CA LYS A 42 6.19 6.72 -8.43
C LYS A 42 5.07 5.94 -7.76
N TRP A 43 5.28 4.64 -7.57
CA TRP A 43 4.42 3.77 -6.79
C TRP A 43 5.09 3.41 -5.47
N SER A 44 4.28 3.09 -4.48
CA SER A 44 4.72 2.66 -3.15
C SER A 44 3.98 1.37 -2.80
N ALA A 45 4.70 0.37 -2.31
CA ALA A 45 4.13 -0.92 -1.93
C ALA A 45 4.60 -1.34 -0.53
N ASP A 46 3.70 -2.03 0.18
CA ASP A 46 3.93 -2.53 1.54
C ASP A 46 2.96 -3.68 1.87
N ILE A 47 3.31 -4.46 2.88
CA ILE A 47 2.49 -5.55 3.41
C ILE A 47 2.02 -5.19 4.83
N THR A 48 0.74 -5.42 5.09
CA THR A 48 0.17 -5.28 6.44
C THR A 48 -0.52 -6.55 6.92
N TYR A 49 -0.43 -6.80 8.22
CA TYR A 49 -1.10 -7.90 8.91
C TYR A 49 -2.56 -7.57 9.26
N ILE A 50 -3.45 -8.52 8.99
CA ILE A 50 -4.87 -8.51 9.35
C ILE A 50 -5.16 -9.77 10.17
N HIS A 51 -5.90 -9.66 11.27
CA HIS A 51 -6.22 -10.81 12.12
C HIS A 51 -7.62 -11.35 11.79
N THR A 52 -7.75 -12.67 11.63
CA THR A 52 -9.03 -13.39 11.57
C THR A 52 -9.09 -14.42 12.70
N GLN A 53 -10.29 -14.76 13.17
CA GLN A 53 -10.45 -15.71 14.27
C GLN A 53 -9.99 -17.13 13.90
N LYS A 54 -10.28 -17.58 12.67
CA LYS A 54 -10.00 -18.95 12.23
C LYS A 54 -8.58 -19.15 11.70
N GLU A 55 -8.04 -18.20 10.95
CA GLU A 55 -6.72 -18.33 10.32
C GLU A 55 -5.60 -17.62 11.11
N GLY A 56 -5.95 -16.80 12.11
CA GLY A 56 -4.98 -15.98 12.84
C GLY A 56 -4.49 -14.81 12.00
N TRP A 57 -3.17 -14.64 11.89
CA TRP A 57 -2.59 -13.56 11.09
C TRP A 57 -2.57 -13.88 9.60
N THR A 58 -3.12 -12.95 8.83
CA THR A 58 -3.21 -12.95 7.37
C THR A 58 -2.62 -11.63 6.85
N TYR A 59 -2.39 -11.54 5.54
CA TYR A 59 -1.48 -10.54 4.97
C TYR A 59 -2.12 -9.85 3.76
N LEU A 60 -2.14 -8.53 3.79
CA LEU A 60 -2.57 -7.68 2.69
C LEU A 60 -1.35 -6.97 2.10
N ALA A 61 -0.94 -7.34 0.90
CA ALA A 61 -0.01 -6.57 0.08
C ALA A 61 -0.80 -5.49 -0.67
N SER A 62 -0.32 -4.26 -0.67
CA SER A 62 -0.94 -3.13 -1.36
C SER A 62 0.07 -2.36 -2.20
N VAL A 63 -0.39 -1.78 -3.30
CA VAL A 63 0.35 -0.91 -4.21
C VAL A 63 -0.44 0.39 -4.37
N MET A 64 0.22 1.51 -4.08
CA MET A 64 -0.34 2.85 -4.15
C MET A 64 0.36 3.67 -5.24
N ASP A 65 -0.41 4.41 -6.03
CA ASP A 65 0.12 5.50 -6.84
C ASP A 65 0.32 6.76 -5.96
N LEU A 66 1.54 7.29 -5.90
CA LEU A 66 1.88 8.38 -4.97
C LEU A 66 1.30 9.74 -5.38
N TYR A 67 0.94 9.92 -6.66
CA TYR A 67 0.30 11.13 -7.16
C TYR A 67 -1.16 11.19 -6.70
N SER A 68 -1.95 10.20 -7.10
CA SER A 68 -3.39 10.12 -6.84
C SER A 68 -3.74 9.60 -5.44
N ARG A 69 -2.79 9.00 -4.72
CA ARG A 69 -3.00 8.28 -3.44
C ARG A 69 -3.93 7.07 -3.53
N LYS A 70 -4.26 6.65 -4.74
CA LYS A 70 -5.13 5.52 -5.00
C LYS A 70 -4.41 4.21 -4.73
N ILE A 71 -5.11 3.26 -4.10
CA ILE A 71 -4.65 1.87 -4.08
C ILE A 71 -5.00 1.27 -5.44
N ILE A 72 -3.96 1.09 -6.26
CA ILE A 72 -4.07 0.68 -7.65
C ILE A 72 -3.97 -0.83 -7.81
N GLY A 73 -3.41 -1.53 -6.83
CA GLY A 73 -3.38 -3.00 -6.77
C GLY A 73 -3.22 -3.48 -5.34
N TYR A 74 -3.76 -4.65 -5.03
CA TYR A 74 -3.62 -5.30 -3.74
C TYR A 74 -3.87 -6.81 -3.86
N SER A 75 -3.29 -7.58 -2.95
CA SER A 75 -3.56 -9.02 -2.83
C SER A 75 -3.62 -9.40 -1.36
N TYR A 76 -4.56 -10.28 -1.03
CA TYR A 76 -4.78 -10.75 0.33
C TYR A 76 -4.54 -12.24 0.41
N GLY A 77 -3.69 -12.67 1.33
CA GLY A 77 -3.25 -14.06 1.46
C GLY A 77 -3.19 -14.53 2.91
N LYS A 78 -3.28 -15.85 3.11
CA LYS A 78 -3.17 -16.49 4.42
C LYS A 78 -1.73 -16.56 4.92
N GLN A 79 -0.76 -16.44 4.01
CA GLN A 79 0.67 -16.51 4.29
C GLN A 79 1.40 -15.32 3.64
N MET A 80 2.51 -14.91 4.23
CA MET A 80 3.35 -13.83 3.73
C MET A 80 4.33 -14.34 2.67
N THR A 81 3.81 -14.58 1.47
CA THR A 81 4.57 -15.16 0.35
C THR A 81 4.98 -14.11 -0.67
N THR A 82 5.97 -14.41 -1.52
CA THR A 82 6.26 -13.56 -2.68
C THR A 82 5.06 -13.46 -3.63
N SER A 83 4.20 -14.48 -3.70
CA SER A 83 3.04 -14.46 -4.59
C SER A 83 2.08 -13.30 -4.28
N ILE A 84 1.86 -12.93 -3.02
CA ILE A 84 0.94 -11.83 -2.71
C ILE A 84 1.45 -10.47 -3.23
N VAL A 85 2.77 -10.22 -3.18
CA VAL A 85 3.33 -8.96 -3.71
C VAL A 85 3.36 -8.96 -5.24
N VAL A 86 3.60 -10.13 -5.85
CA VAL A 86 3.53 -10.32 -7.30
C VAL A 86 2.10 -10.09 -7.82
N ASP A 87 1.10 -10.68 -7.18
CA ASP A 87 -0.31 -10.52 -7.56
C ASP A 87 -0.76 -9.07 -7.41
N ALA A 88 -0.36 -8.40 -6.33
CA ALA A 88 -0.67 -6.98 -6.10
C ALA A 88 -0.03 -6.09 -7.18
N PHE A 89 1.22 -6.38 -7.58
CA PHE A 89 1.89 -5.67 -8.67
C PHE A 89 1.21 -5.90 -10.03
N TYR A 90 0.86 -7.15 -10.36
CA TYR A 90 0.13 -7.45 -11.60
C TYR A 90 -1.22 -6.72 -11.66
N GLN A 91 -1.95 -6.72 -10.55
CA GLN A 91 -3.21 -5.99 -10.47
C GLN A 91 -3.00 -4.48 -10.67
N ALA A 92 -1.93 -3.91 -10.12
CA ALA A 92 -1.58 -2.51 -10.32
C ALA A 92 -1.30 -2.18 -11.80
N MET A 93 -0.46 -2.97 -12.47
CA MET A 93 -0.17 -2.82 -13.90
C MET A 93 -1.44 -2.91 -14.76
N GLN A 94 -2.31 -3.89 -14.46
CA GLN A 94 -3.58 -4.07 -15.16
C GLN A 94 -4.55 -2.90 -14.95
N ASN A 95 -4.75 -2.47 -13.71
CA ASN A 95 -5.67 -1.38 -13.38
C ASN A 95 -5.20 -0.03 -13.95
N GLN A 96 -3.88 0.16 -14.07
CA GLN A 96 -3.27 1.31 -14.72
C GLN A 96 -3.13 1.15 -16.24
N GLN A 97 -3.52 -0.01 -16.79
CA GLN A 97 -3.45 -0.34 -18.22
C GLN A 97 -2.03 -0.19 -18.80
N LEU A 98 -1.01 -0.44 -17.98
CA LEU A 98 0.39 -0.36 -18.37
C LEU A 98 0.84 -1.68 -18.97
N LYS A 99 1.39 -1.62 -20.19
CA LYS A 99 2.06 -2.76 -20.84
C LYS A 99 3.51 -2.90 -20.36
N ASP A 100 4.09 -1.80 -19.91
CA ASP A 100 5.48 -1.68 -19.46
C ASP A 100 5.58 -0.56 -18.41
N GLY A 101 6.58 -0.64 -17.53
CA GLY A 101 6.82 0.27 -16.42
C GLY A 101 8.06 1.14 -16.59
N LYS A 102 8.51 1.35 -17.83
CA LYS A 102 9.69 2.19 -18.11
C LYS A 102 9.55 3.59 -17.51
N GLY A 103 10.48 3.94 -16.62
CA GLY A 103 10.51 5.24 -15.94
C GLY A 103 9.64 5.31 -14.67
N LEU A 104 8.86 4.26 -14.38
CA LEU A 104 8.15 4.12 -13.11
C LEU A 104 9.15 3.68 -12.03
N ILE A 105 9.11 4.36 -10.89
CA ILE A 105 9.81 3.96 -9.69
C ILE A 105 8.83 3.23 -8.77
N LEU A 106 9.16 2.01 -8.35
CA LEU A 106 8.46 1.31 -7.26
C LEU A 106 9.29 1.43 -5.99
N GLN A 107 8.70 1.98 -4.93
CA GLN A 107 9.29 2.07 -3.60
C GLN A 107 8.74 0.98 -2.69
N THR A 108 9.62 0.17 -2.09
CA THR A 108 9.23 -0.85 -1.10
C THR A 108 10.12 -0.80 0.15
N ASP A 109 9.80 -1.59 1.16
CA ASP A 109 10.73 -1.89 2.24
C ASP A 109 11.75 -2.98 1.84
N LEU A 110 12.61 -3.36 2.79
CA LEU A 110 13.59 -4.45 2.62
C LEU A 110 13.02 -5.82 3.04
N GLY A 111 11.70 -5.99 3.00
CA GLY A 111 11.04 -7.25 3.31
C GLY A 111 11.46 -8.36 2.34
N THR A 112 11.58 -9.59 2.85
CA THR A 112 12.10 -10.72 2.07
C THR A 112 11.29 -11.02 0.81
N GLN A 113 10.00 -10.69 0.80
CA GLN A 113 9.10 -10.82 -0.35
C GLN A 113 9.53 -9.86 -1.48
N TYR A 114 9.78 -8.59 -1.15
CA TYR A 114 10.21 -7.57 -2.12
C TYR A 114 11.66 -7.74 -2.54
N THR A 115 12.52 -8.30 -1.69
CA THR A 115 13.93 -8.56 -2.05
C THR A 115 14.16 -9.88 -2.78
N SER A 116 13.12 -10.68 -3.00
CA SER A 116 13.21 -12.02 -3.58
C SER A 116 13.52 -12.00 -5.07
N ASP A 117 14.29 -13.00 -5.55
CA ASP A 117 14.67 -13.11 -6.98
C ASP A 117 13.47 -13.10 -7.92
N ALA A 118 12.35 -13.71 -7.51
CA ALA A 118 11.14 -13.75 -8.33
C ALA A 118 10.52 -12.36 -8.51
N PHE A 119 10.55 -11.52 -7.45
CA PHE A 119 10.04 -10.16 -7.52
C PHE A 119 11.00 -9.25 -8.31
N GLU A 120 12.32 -9.37 -8.10
CA GLU A 120 13.31 -8.61 -8.87
C GLU A 120 13.25 -8.91 -10.37
N LYS A 121 13.14 -10.19 -10.74
CA LYS A 121 12.99 -10.61 -12.14
C LYS A 121 11.71 -10.05 -12.76
N LEU A 122 10.63 -10.00 -12.00
CA LEU A 122 9.36 -9.42 -12.43
C LEU A 122 9.52 -7.92 -12.74
N LEU A 123 10.11 -7.15 -11.83
CA LEU A 123 10.31 -5.71 -12.05
C LEU A 123 11.23 -5.44 -13.24
N LEU A 124 12.28 -6.25 -13.41
CA LEU A 124 13.16 -6.18 -14.57
C LEU A 124 12.40 -6.46 -15.88
N GLN A 125 11.52 -7.46 -15.91
CA GLN A 125 10.70 -7.80 -17.07
C GLN A 125 9.77 -6.64 -17.49
N TYR A 126 9.26 -5.87 -16.53
CA TYR A 126 8.41 -4.70 -16.77
C TYR A 126 9.18 -3.37 -16.74
N HIS A 127 10.52 -3.40 -16.81
CA HIS A 127 11.39 -2.22 -16.79
C HIS A 127 11.09 -1.21 -15.66
N VAL A 128 10.57 -1.70 -14.53
CA VAL A 128 10.28 -0.90 -13.35
C VAL A 128 11.56 -0.69 -12.56
N ILE A 129 11.81 0.55 -12.17
CA ILE A 129 12.97 0.91 -11.36
C ILE A 129 12.63 0.64 -9.89
N HIS A 130 13.30 -0.33 -9.29
CA HIS A 130 13.09 -0.66 -7.89
C HIS A 130 13.91 0.24 -6.97
N SER A 131 13.25 0.88 -6.02
CA SER A 131 13.84 1.71 -4.97
C SER A 131 13.48 1.15 -3.59
N TYR A 132 14.46 1.05 -2.70
CA TYR A 132 14.26 0.48 -1.38
C TYR A 132 14.27 1.55 -0.29
N SER A 133 13.48 1.32 0.76
CA SER A 133 13.51 2.13 1.97
C SER A 133 14.78 1.83 2.75
N ARG A 134 15.39 2.86 3.35
CA ARG A 134 16.54 2.66 4.22
C ARG A 134 16.10 1.90 5.46
N LYS A 135 16.96 1.00 5.95
CA LYS A 135 16.74 0.34 7.22
C LYS A 135 16.53 1.38 8.33
N GLY A 136 15.39 1.31 9.03
CA GLY A 136 15.07 2.23 10.12
C GLY A 136 14.57 3.62 9.69
N SER A 137 14.19 3.81 8.42
CA SER A 137 13.60 5.07 7.93
C SER A 137 12.11 4.89 7.56
N PRO A 138 11.18 5.02 8.54
CA PRO A 138 9.74 4.89 8.28
C PRO A 138 9.19 5.99 7.35
N TYR A 139 9.94 7.07 7.16
CA TYR A 139 9.53 8.17 6.27
C TYR A 139 9.56 7.78 4.80
N ASP A 140 10.37 6.78 4.43
CA ASP A 140 10.59 6.37 3.04
C ASP A 140 9.36 5.70 2.40
N ASN A 141 8.40 5.23 3.22
CA ASN A 141 7.15 4.61 2.75
C ASN A 141 5.88 5.29 3.29
N SER A 142 5.99 6.57 3.66
CA SER A 142 4.96 7.31 4.42
C SER A 142 3.55 7.31 3.79
N GLY A 143 3.45 7.31 2.46
CA GLY A 143 2.16 7.30 1.76
C GLY A 143 1.33 6.06 2.04
N ILE A 144 1.91 4.88 1.81
CA ILE A 144 1.22 3.61 2.02
C ILE A 144 1.09 3.25 3.50
N GLU A 145 2.06 3.62 4.33
CA GLU A 145 1.94 3.47 5.79
C GLU A 145 0.74 4.26 6.34
N SER A 146 0.50 5.47 5.82
CA SER A 146 -0.66 6.29 6.18
C SER A 146 -1.98 5.62 5.77
N PHE A 147 -2.03 5.02 4.58
CA PHE A 147 -3.16 4.20 4.16
C PHE A 147 -3.38 3.01 5.11
N HIS A 148 -2.36 2.21 5.40
CA HIS A 148 -2.46 1.07 6.30
C HIS A 148 -2.92 1.47 7.71
N ALA A 149 -2.41 2.59 8.23
CA ALA A 149 -2.85 3.13 9.50
C ALA A 149 -4.33 3.54 9.48
N THR A 150 -4.81 4.09 8.37
CA THR A 150 -6.21 4.50 8.19
C THR A 150 -7.12 3.30 8.05
N LEU A 151 -6.81 2.37 7.13
CA LEU A 151 -7.49 1.09 6.96
C LEU A 151 -7.66 0.38 8.30
N LYS A 152 -6.58 0.27 9.08
CA LYS A 152 -6.65 -0.42 10.37
C LYS A 152 -7.59 0.25 11.34
N LYS A 153 -7.56 1.59 11.44
CA LYS A 153 -8.41 2.34 12.37
C LYS A 153 -9.88 2.30 11.98
N GLU A 154 -10.18 2.44 10.70
CA GLU A 154 -11.55 2.63 10.20
C GLU A 154 -12.28 1.30 9.95
N GLU A 155 -11.54 0.22 9.68
CA GLU A 155 -12.10 -1.04 9.24
C GLU A 155 -11.65 -2.22 10.11
N VAL A 156 -10.34 -2.46 10.21
CA VAL A 156 -9.81 -3.69 10.82
C VAL A 156 -9.97 -3.73 12.33
N TYR A 157 -9.71 -2.64 13.04
CA TYR A 157 -9.74 -2.61 14.51
C TYR A 157 -11.15 -2.51 15.10
N VAL A 158 -12.13 -2.13 14.28
CA VAL A 158 -13.52 -2.00 14.70
C VAL A 158 -14.36 -3.22 14.33
N LYS A 159 -13.79 -4.19 13.58
CA LYS A 159 -14.44 -5.44 13.19
C LYS A 159 -13.70 -6.66 13.74
N HIS A 160 -14.43 -7.76 13.81
CA HIS A 160 -13.88 -9.08 14.18
C HIS A 160 -14.21 -10.05 13.05
N TYR A 161 -13.25 -10.29 12.16
CA TYR A 161 -13.44 -11.23 11.05
C TYR A 161 -13.40 -12.67 11.56
N LYS A 162 -14.42 -13.46 11.25
CA LYS A 162 -14.50 -14.87 11.62
C LYS A 162 -13.51 -15.70 10.83
N ASN A 163 -13.40 -15.41 9.52
CA ASN A 163 -12.55 -16.16 8.60
C ASN A 163 -11.95 -15.27 7.50
N PHE A 164 -11.07 -15.88 6.71
CA PHE A 164 -10.37 -15.24 5.60
C PHE A 164 -11.30 -14.59 4.57
N ASP A 165 -12.38 -15.25 4.16
CA ASP A 165 -13.27 -14.73 3.12
C ASP A 165 -14.08 -13.52 3.57
N GLU A 166 -14.50 -13.50 4.84
CA GLU A 166 -15.15 -12.33 5.44
C GLU A 166 -14.23 -11.11 5.43
N ALA A 167 -12.98 -11.29 5.88
CA ALA A 167 -11.98 -10.24 5.81
C ALA A 167 -11.70 -9.80 4.37
N ARG A 168 -11.56 -10.75 3.44
CA ARG A 168 -11.30 -10.48 2.02
C ARG A 168 -12.38 -9.60 1.40
N LEU A 169 -13.66 -9.91 1.66
CA LEU A 169 -14.78 -9.13 1.16
C LEU A 169 -14.80 -7.72 1.76
N ALA A 170 -14.58 -7.62 3.07
CA ALA A 170 -14.57 -6.35 3.78
C ALA A 170 -13.43 -5.43 3.30
N LEU A 171 -12.23 -5.98 3.10
CA LEU A 171 -11.08 -5.26 2.54
C LEU A 171 -11.35 -4.82 1.10
N PHE A 172 -11.95 -5.68 0.26
CA PHE A 172 -12.36 -5.31 -1.10
C PHE A 172 -13.32 -4.11 -1.10
N GLN A 173 -14.36 -4.15 -0.27
CA GLN A 173 -15.35 -3.08 -0.17
C GLN A 173 -14.72 -1.79 0.36
N TYR A 174 -13.87 -1.91 1.38
CA TYR A 174 -13.18 -0.76 1.93
C TYR A 174 -12.25 -0.11 0.89
N ILE A 175 -11.42 -0.88 0.18
CA ILE A 175 -10.44 -0.32 -0.76
C ILE A 175 -11.15 0.28 -1.98
N ASN A 176 -12.01 -0.51 -2.65
CA ASN A 176 -12.59 -0.11 -3.94
C ASN A 176 -13.85 0.76 -3.79
N GLY A 177 -14.64 0.52 -2.75
CA GLY A 177 -15.87 1.25 -2.48
C GLY A 177 -15.61 2.52 -1.71
N TRP A 178 -14.95 2.43 -0.55
CA TRP A 178 -14.80 3.58 0.35
C TRP A 178 -13.53 4.41 0.08
N TYR A 179 -12.35 3.83 0.27
CA TYR A 179 -11.08 4.55 0.24
C TYR A 179 -10.82 5.20 -1.12
N ASN A 180 -10.90 4.43 -2.21
CA ASN A 180 -10.58 4.97 -3.53
C ASN A 180 -11.63 5.96 -4.07
N ARG A 181 -12.92 5.79 -3.72
CA ARG A 181 -14.01 6.53 -4.40
C ARG A 181 -14.69 7.60 -3.55
N GLU A 182 -14.70 7.46 -2.23
CA GLU A 182 -15.47 8.34 -1.33
C GLU A 182 -14.59 9.12 -0.35
N ARG A 183 -13.44 8.55 0.04
CA ARG A 183 -12.54 9.23 0.99
C ARG A 183 -11.81 10.39 0.33
N ILE A 184 -11.93 11.59 0.90
CA ILE A 184 -11.16 12.76 0.47
C ILE A 184 -9.80 12.84 1.16
N HIS A 185 -8.80 13.39 0.46
CA HIS A 185 -7.43 13.50 0.94
C HIS A 185 -6.89 14.93 0.78
N GLY A 186 -6.42 15.53 1.88
CA GLY A 186 -5.86 16.89 1.86
C GLY A 186 -4.64 17.04 0.94
N ASN A 187 -3.82 15.99 0.80
CA ASN A 187 -2.64 15.98 -0.06
C ASN A 187 -2.95 16.03 -1.56
N ILE A 188 -4.20 15.80 -1.96
CA ILE A 188 -4.68 15.86 -3.35
C ILE A 188 -5.85 16.84 -3.47
N ASN A 189 -5.72 18.00 -2.82
CA ASN A 189 -6.69 19.11 -2.89
C ASN A 189 -8.12 18.70 -2.47
N TYR A 190 -8.24 17.80 -1.48
CA TYR A 190 -9.52 17.27 -0.99
C TYR A 190 -10.34 16.52 -2.03
N LEU A 191 -9.70 16.01 -3.09
CA LEU A 191 -10.29 15.06 -4.00
C LEU A 191 -10.26 13.65 -3.40
N THR A 192 -11.11 12.77 -3.94
CA THR A 192 -10.94 11.33 -3.73
C THR A 192 -9.82 10.78 -4.61
N PRO A 193 -9.18 9.67 -4.25
CA PRO A 193 -8.10 9.11 -5.05
C PRO A 193 -8.52 8.80 -6.49
N GLN A 194 -9.76 8.35 -6.70
CA GLN A 194 -10.30 8.12 -8.04
C GLN A 194 -10.46 9.43 -8.81
N GLN A 195 -10.99 10.50 -8.18
CA GLN A 195 -11.12 11.81 -8.83
C GLN A 195 -9.77 12.39 -9.24
N ALA A 196 -8.75 12.28 -8.37
CA ALA A 196 -7.40 12.74 -8.68
C ALA A 196 -6.77 11.96 -9.85
N GLU A 197 -6.97 10.63 -9.90
CA GLU A 197 -6.55 9.82 -11.04
C GLU A 197 -7.27 10.20 -12.34
N ASP A 198 -8.60 10.36 -12.30
CA ASP A 198 -9.40 10.71 -13.47
C ASP A 198 -9.00 12.08 -14.03
N GLN A 199 -8.77 13.06 -13.15
CA GLN A 199 -8.28 14.37 -13.53
C GLN A 199 -6.89 14.30 -14.19
N ALA A 200 -5.98 13.48 -13.65
CA ALA A 200 -4.65 13.29 -14.23
C ALA A 200 -4.74 12.68 -15.64
N LYS A 201 -5.62 11.70 -15.85
CA LYS A 201 -5.85 11.04 -17.14
C LYS A 201 -6.45 11.97 -18.18
N MET A 202 -7.25 12.96 -17.77
CA MET A 202 -7.79 13.97 -18.70
C MET A 202 -6.75 14.99 -19.16
N LEU A 203 -5.65 15.15 -18.40
CA LEU A 203 -4.57 16.10 -18.68
C LEU A 203 -3.37 15.48 -19.43
N ALA A 204 -3.37 14.15 -19.60
CA ALA A 204 -2.33 13.37 -20.27
C ALA A 204 -2.66 13.13 -21.75
#